data_AF-A0A4R6ZTQ8-F1
#
_entry.id   AF-A0A4R6ZTQ8-F1
#
_cell.length_a   1.000
_cell.length_b   1.000
_cell.length_c   1.000
_cell.angle_alpha   90.00
_cell.angle_beta   90.00
_cell.angle_gamma   90.00
#
_symmetry.space_group_name_H-M   'P 1'
#
loop_
_entity.id
_entity.type
_entity.pdbx_description
1 polymer ?
#
loop_
_entity_poly.entity_id
_entity_poly.type
_entity_poly.pdbx_seq_one_letter_code
_entity_poly.pdbx_strand_id
1 'polypeptide(L)'
;MAISKAKKTRMKHVREGGADPTIHRSVFATIDLRTQRTKTKQEKVNQKKYKQSYSAVGKECLYFLYLLILDSHPLFLPHDLLNLIHVHHA
;
A
#
# COMPACT_ATOMS: atom_id res chain seq x y z
N MET A 1 -1.68 -34.59 18.57
CA MET A 1 -2.00 -33.30 19.24
C MET A 1 -2.38 -33.57 20.69
N ALA A 2 -1.52 -33.20 21.64
CA ALA A 2 -1.82 -33.40 23.05
C ALA A 2 -2.76 -32.31 23.56
N ILE A 3 -3.86 -32.71 24.19
CA ILE A 3 -4.77 -31.78 24.87
C ILE A 3 -4.11 -31.28 26.16
N SER A 4 -4.21 -29.99 26.47
CA SER A 4 -3.69 -29.42 27.71
C SER A 4 -4.34 -30.04 28.95
N LYS A 5 -3.60 -30.11 30.07
CA LYS A 5 -4.12 -30.64 31.34
C LYS A 5 -5.42 -29.93 31.76
N ALA A 6 -5.47 -28.60 31.62
CA ALA A 6 -6.67 -27.80 31.93
C ALA A 6 -7.88 -28.13 31.05
N LYS A 7 -7.67 -28.43 29.76
CA LYS A 7 -8.78 -28.85 28.89
C LYS A 7 -9.27 -30.26 29.26
N LYS A 8 -8.37 -31.17 29.66
CA LYS A 8 -8.74 -32.51 30.15
C LYS A 8 -9.60 -32.44 31.42
N THR A 9 -9.23 -31.61 32.39
CA THR A 9 -10.00 -31.47 33.65
C THR A 9 -11.40 -30.90 33.40
N ARG A 10 -11.54 -29.88 32.56
CA ARG A 10 -12.85 -29.33 32.18
C ARG A 10 -13.75 -30.39 31.52
N MET A 11 -13.22 -31.15 30.56
CA MET A 11 -13.98 -32.21 29.91
C MET A 11 -14.41 -33.31 30.89
N LYS A 12 -13.55 -33.62 31.88
CA LYS A 12 -13.91 -34.54 32.97
C LYS A 12 -15.09 -34.02 33.78
N HIS A 13 -15.01 -32.76 34.22
CA HIS A 13 -16.06 -32.15 35.04
C HIS A 13 -17.42 -32.12 34.34
N VAL A 14 -17.44 -31.75 33.05
CA VAL A 14 -18.69 -31.75 32.25
C VAL A 14 -19.25 -33.16 32.08
N ARG A 15 -18.38 -34.16 31.83
CA ARG A 15 -18.81 -35.56 31.71
C ARG A 15 -19.44 -36.09 33.00
N GLU A 16 -18.97 -35.60 34.14
CA GLU A 16 -19.48 -35.98 35.47
C GLU A 16 -20.76 -35.21 35.86
N GLY A 17 -21.32 -34.41 34.95
CA GLY A 17 -22.55 -33.63 35.18
C GLY A 17 -22.31 -32.24 35.78
N GLY A 18 -21.05 -31.81 35.90
CA GLY A 18 -20.70 -30.46 36.33
C GLY A 18 -20.97 -29.40 35.25
N ALA A 19 -21.15 -28.15 35.69
CA ALA A 19 -21.32 -27.01 34.77
C ALA A 19 -20.05 -26.74 33.97
N ASP A 20 -20.17 -26.30 32.71
CA ASP A 20 -19.02 -25.91 31.92
C ASP A 20 -18.43 -24.57 32.45
N PRO A 21 -17.19 -24.56 32.98
CA PRO A 21 -16.55 -23.34 33.48
C PRO A 21 -16.35 -22.28 32.40
N THR A 22 -16.47 -22.64 31.11
CA THR A 22 -16.39 -21.70 29.98
C THR A 22 -17.56 -20.74 29.95
N ILE A 23 -18.75 -21.18 30.39
CA ILE A 23 -19.98 -20.38 30.42
C ILE A 23 -19.82 -19.20 31.38
N HIS A 24 -19.12 -19.42 32.50
CA HIS A 24 -18.91 -18.42 33.54
C HIS A 24 -17.64 -17.58 33.34
N ARG A 25 -16.97 -17.65 32.17
CA ARG A 25 -15.81 -16.81 31.91
C ARG A 25 -16.22 -15.36 31.74
N SER A 26 -15.43 -14.46 32.32
CA SER A 26 -15.60 -13.02 32.11
C SER A 26 -15.29 -12.63 30.67
N VAL A 27 -15.83 -11.50 30.23
CA VAL A 27 -15.60 -10.93 28.90
C VAL A 27 -14.11 -10.64 28.66
N PHE A 28 -13.33 -10.41 29.72
CA PHE A 28 -11.88 -10.23 29.65
C PHE A 28 -11.13 -11.46 29.10
N ALA A 29 -11.73 -12.65 29.14
CA ALA A 29 -11.14 -13.85 28.57
C ALA A 29 -11.21 -13.88 27.03
N THR A 30 -12.10 -13.08 26.41
CA THR A 30 -12.27 -13.02 24.95
C THR A 30 -11.65 -11.77 24.34
N ILE A 31 -11.53 -10.68 25.11
CA ILE A 31 -10.92 -9.43 24.66
C ILE A 31 -9.39 -9.57 24.64
N ASP A 32 -8.75 -9.08 23.57
CA ASP A 32 -7.31 -8.86 23.56
C ASP A 32 -6.98 -7.60 24.41
N LEU A 33 -6.47 -7.82 25.64
CA LEU A 33 -6.12 -6.76 26.59
C LEU A 33 -4.71 -6.18 26.37
N ARG A 34 -4.03 -6.52 25.28
CA ARG A 34 -2.68 -5.99 25.03
C ARG A 34 -2.77 -4.49 24.73
N THR A 35 -1.99 -3.69 25.48
CA THR A 35 -1.86 -2.24 25.29
C THR A 35 -1.26 -1.89 23.92
N GLN A 36 -1.44 -0.62 23.51
CA GLN A 36 -1.14 -0.07 22.18
C GLN A 36 0.07 -0.73 21.49
N ARG A 37 -0.22 -1.43 20.38
CA ARG A 37 0.80 -2.05 19.53
C ARG A 37 0.96 -1.27 18.25
N THR A 38 2.20 -1.15 17.82
CA THR A 38 2.50 -0.71 16.46
C THR A 38 2.04 -1.78 15.46
N LYS A 39 1.71 -1.34 14.25
CA LYS A 39 1.16 -2.22 13.22
C LYS A 39 2.16 -3.30 12.81
N THR A 40 1.68 -4.52 12.59
CA THR A 40 2.51 -5.59 12.01
C THR A 40 2.86 -5.27 10.55
N LYS A 41 3.90 -5.92 10.00
CA LYS A 41 4.27 -5.76 8.57
C LYS A 41 3.07 -6.02 7.65
N GLN A 42 2.30 -7.08 7.94
CA GLN A 42 1.12 -7.45 7.17
C GLN A 42 0.02 -6.37 7.24
N GLU A 43 -0.28 -5.85 8.43
CA GLU A 43 -1.23 -4.75 8.60
C GLU A 43 -0.79 -3.48 7.88
N LYS A 44 0.53 -3.21 7.85
CA LYS A 44 1.08 -2.04 7.17
C LYS A 44 0.96 -2.15 5.65
N VAL A 45 1.23 -3.33 5.08
CA VAL A 45 1.06 -3.61 3.65
C VAL A 45 -0.42 -3.51 3.25
N ASN A 46 -1.31 -4.05 4.08
CA ASN A 46 -2.74 -4.02 3.82
C ASN A 46 -3.38 -2.64 4.08
N GLN A 47 -2.64 -1.70 4.69
CA GLN A 47 -3.16 -0.38 5.03
C GLN A 47 -3.30 0.51 3.77
N LYS A 48 -4.54 0.78 3.35
CA LYS A 48 -4.84 1.87 2.40
C LYS A 48 -5.01 3.20 3.14
N LYS A 49 -3.89 3.86 3.47
CA LYS A 49 -3.91 5.15 4.20
C LYS A 49 -4.41 6.32 3.34
N TYR A 50 -4.04 6.33 2.05
CA TYR A 50 -4.42 7.36 1.10
C TYR A 50 -5.13 6.70 -0.09
N LYS A 51 -6.17 7.35 -0.63
CA LYS A 51 -6.78 6.92 -1.89
C LYS A 51 -5.76 7.20 -3.01
N GLN A 52 -5.30 6.16 -3.71
CA GLN A 52 -4.51 6.34 -4.92
C GLN A 52 -5.42 7.00 -5.96
N SER A 53 -5.15 8.27 -6.29
CA SER A 53 -5.79 8.91 -7.42
C SER A 53 -5.26 8.23 -8.68
N TYR A 54 -6.13 7.53 -9.41
CA TYR A 54 -5.81 6.89 -10.70
C TYR A 54 -5.20 7.88 -11.71
N SER A 55 -5.38 9.20 -11.52
CA SER A 55 -4.82 10.23 -12.39
C SER A 55 -3.32 10.47 -12.26
N ALA A 56 -2.66 9.98 -11.20
CA ALA A 56 -1.21 10.16 -11.02
C ALA A 56 -0.41 9.12 -11.83
N VAL A 57 -0.90 7.89 -11.96
CA VAL A 57 -0.25 6.84 -12.75
C VAL A 57 -0.25 7.18 -14.24
N GLY A 58 -1.30 7.87 -14.73
CA GLY A 58 -1.40 8.28 -16.13
C GLY A 58 -0.48 9.44 -16.52
N LYS A 59 -0.06 10.30 -15.59
CA LYS A 59 0.78 11.47 -15.91
C LYS A 59 2.25 11.10 -16.11
N GLU A 60 2.76 10.17 -15.31
CA GLU A 60 4.16 9.72 -15.41
C GLU A 60 4.43 8.96 -16.72
N CYS A 61 3.46 8.19 -17.23
CA CYS A 61 3.60 7.46 -18.50
C CYS A 61 3.57 8.38 -19.73
N LEU A 62 2.79 9.48 -19.68
CA LEU A 62 2.71 10.43 -20.78
C LEU A 62 3.99 11.26 -20.94
N TYR A 63 4.67 11.59 -19.85
CA TYR A 63 5.99 12.24 -19.91
C TYR A 63 7.03 11.35 -20.60
N PHE A 64 7.04 10.05 -20.30
CA PHE A 64 7.96 9.10 -20.92
C PHE A 64 7.72 8.95 -22.43
N LEU A 65 6.45 8.91 -22.85
CA LEU A 65 6.08 8.85 -24.28
C LEU A 65 6.41 10.16 -25.01
N TYR A 66 6.20 11.31 -24.38
CA TYR A 66 6.52 12.62 -24.97
C TYR A 66 8.03 12.80 -25.18
N LEU A 67 8.86 12.37 -24.22
CA LEU A 67 10.32 12.41 -24.34
C LEU A 67 10.82 11.48 -25.46
N LEU A 68 10.28 10.26 -25.58
CA LEU A 68 10.63 9.35 -26.67
C LEU A 68 10.25 9.88 -28.06
N ILE A 69 9.17 10.67 -28.17
CA ILE A 69 8.74 11.29 -29.44
C ILE A 69 9.66 12.45 -29.82
N LEU A 70 10.14 13.24 -28.84
CA LEU A 70 11.05 14.37 -29.08
C LEU A 70 12.49 13.92 -29.40
N ASP A 71 12.95 12.79 -28.86
CA ASP A 71 14.28 12.24 -29.17
C ASP A 71 14.34 11.63 -30.59
N SER A 72 13.19 11.38 -31.23
CA SER A 72 13.11 10.84 -32.60
C SER A 72 13.07 11.90 -33.72
N HIS A 73 13.15 13.20 -33.41
CA HIS A 73 13.22 14.26 -34.42
C HIS A 73 14.52 15.07 -34.29
N PRO A 74 15.62 14.67 -34.96
CA PRO A 74 16.78 15.54 -35.10
C PRO A 74 16.37 16.78 -35.90
N LEU A 75 16.55 17.94 -35.26
CA LEU A 75 16.39 19.29 -35.78
C LEU A 75 16.98 19.42 -37.20
N PHE A 76 16.11 19.64 -38.20
CA PHE A 76 16.53 20.25 -39.46
C PHE A 76 16.46 21.77 -39.28
N LEU A 77 17.56 22.37 -38.80
CA LEU A 77 17.78 23.81 -38.91
C LEU A 77 18.33 24.09 -40.31
N PRO A 78 17.61 24.78 -41.21
CA PRO A 78 18.25 25.39 -42.35
C PRO A 78 19.09 26.56 -41.85
N HIS A 79 20.41 26.40 -41.97
CA HIS A 79 21.35 27.51 -41.99
C HIS A 79 21.13 28.34 -43.28
N ASP A 80 21.57 29.60 -43.23
CA ASP A 80 21.57 30.62 -44.30
C ASP A 80 20.22 31.35 -44.48
N LEU A 81 20.07 32.61 -44.05
CA LEU A 81 20.56 33.79 -44.78
C LEU A 81 20.79 34.98 -43.81
N LEU A 82 21.97 35.02 -43.18
CA LEU A 82 22.57 36.26 -42.70
C LEU A 82 23.53 36.78 -43.78
N ASN A 83 22.96 37.33 -44.86
CA ASN A 83 23.67 38.13 -45.87
C ASN A 83 22.66 38.97 -46.67
N LEU A 84 22.05 39.94 -45.99
CA LEU A 84 21.63 41.18 -46.63
C LEU A 84 21.97 42.34 -45.68
N ILE A 85 23.27 42.45 -45.43
CA ILE A 85 23.92 43.61 -44.86
C ILE A 85 23.71 44.80 -45.80
N HIS A 86 23.37 45.95 -45.21
CA HIS A 86 23.71 47.29 -45.66
C HIS A 86 23.68 47.59 -47.17
N VAL A 87 22.51 47.90 -47.72
CA VAL A 87 22.36 49.00 -48.68
C VAL A 87 20.97 49.61 -48.51
N HIS A 88 20.82 50.56 -47.59
CA HIS A 88 19.98 51.76 -47.75
C HIS A 88 20.14 52.64 -46.51
N HIS A 89 21.25 53.37 -46.50
CA HIS A 89 21.31 54.65 -45.79
C HIS A 89 21.82 55.69 -46.78
N ALA A 90 20.87 56.35 -47.45
CA ALA A 90 20.96 57.67 -48.08
C ALA A 90 19.56 58.01 -48.59
#